data_AF-A0A9Q3KAK4-F1
#
_entry.id   AF-A0A9Q3KAK4-F1
#
_cell.length_a   1.000
_cell.length_b   1.000
_cell.length_c   1.000
_cell.angle_alpha   90.00
_cell.angle_beta   90.00
_cell.angle_gamma   90.00
#
_symmetry.space_group_name_H-M   'P 1'
#
loop_
_entity.id
_entity.type
_entity.pdbx_description
1 polymer ?
#
loop_
_entity_poly.entity_id
_entity_poly.type
_entity_poly.pdbx_seq_one_letter_code
_entity_poly.pdbx_strand_id
1 'polypeptide(L)'
;MTYKVLTCRQARWAEFLSEFHFSITYRPGCLATLPDALSRWDDIYPERGEDFISKNPMNFQQIIKKDEVQPSKYFAVKVESFSDLIDSIQKKLWKDPQ
;
A
#
# COMPACT_ATOMS: atom_id res chain seq x y z
N MET A 1 -22.31 17.87 -11.35
CA MET A 1 -21.12 17.01 -11.22
C MET A 1 -21.39 15.99 -10.14
N THR A 2 -21.70 14.75 -10.51
CA THR A 2 -21.86 13.65 -9.53
C THR A 2 -20.50 13.03 -9.29
N TYR A 3 -19.86 13.35 -8.17
CA TYR A 3 -18.58 12.77 -7.82
C TYR A 3 -18.82 11.32 -7.38
N LYS A 4 -18.41 10.36 -8.20
CA LYS A 4 -18.38 8.95 -7.77
C LYS A 4 -17.30 8.84 -6.69
N VAL A 5 -17.67 8.35 -5.51
CA VAL A 5 -16.71 8.04 -4.45
C VAL A 5 -15.80 6.93 -4.97
N LEU A 6 -14.50 7.21 -5.06
CA LEU A 6 -13.50 6.24 -5.50
C LEU A 6 -13.24 5.23 -4.40
N THR A 7 -13.05 3.96 -4.78
CA THR A 7 -12.48 2.97 -3.85
C THR A 7 -11.04 3.33 -3.51
N CYS A 8 -10.50 2.79 -2.40
CA CYS A 8 -9.10 3.02 -2.04
C CYS A 8 -8.15 2.70 -3.20
N ARG A 9 -8.37 1.57 -3.90
CA ARG A 9 -7.54 1.20 -5.06
C ARG A 9 -7.63 2.22 -6.19
N GLN A 10 -8.82 2.73 -6.49
CA GLN A 10 -9.00 3.73 -7.54
C GLN A 10 -8.38 5.08 -7.17
N ALA A 11 -8.54 5.54 -5.93
CA ALA A 11 -7.92 6.79 -5.47
C ALA A 11 -6.38 6.71 -5.58
N ARG A 12 -5.81 5.57 -5.14
CA ARG A 12 -4.38 5.26 -5.27
C ARG A 12 -3.87 5.39 -6.70
N TRP A 13 -4.59 4.80 -7.66
CA TRP A 13 -4.20 4.88 -9.07
C TRP A 13 -4.52 6.24 -9.71
N ALA A 14 -5.57 6.93 -9.26
CA ALA A 14 -5.94 8.24 -9.78
C ALA A 14 -4.87 9.30 -9.50
N GLU A 15 -4.23 9.24 -8.33
CA GLU A 15 -3.10 10.10 -7.98
C GLU A 15 -1.94 9.94 -8.97
N PHE A 16 -1.47 8.71 -9.19
CA PHE A 16 -0.40 8.42 -10.15
C PHE A 16 -0.78 8.75 -11.59
N LEU A 17 -1.98 8.36 -12.02
CA LEU A 17 -2.42 8.54 -13.40
C LEU A 17 -2.70 10.02 -13.73
N SER A 18 -2.91 10.88 -12.74
CA SER A 18 -3.16 12.32 -12.95
C SER A 18 -1.99 13.05 -13.62
N GLU A 19 -0.78 12.49 -13.56
CA GLU A 19 0.42 13.03 -14.20
C GLU A 19 0.42 12.85 -15.73
N PHE A 20 -0.47 12.01 -16.27
CA PHE A 20 -0.51 11.66 -17.69
C PHE A 20 -1.76 12.21 -18.38
N HIS A 21 -1.63 12.57 -19.66
CA HIS A 21 -2.77 12.87 -20.50
C HIS A 21 -3.19 11.63 -21.29
N PHE A 22 -4.24 10.94 -20.84
CA PHE A 22 -4.68 9.68 -21.44
C PHE A 22 -6.22 9.57 -21.49
N SER A 23 -6.71 8.66 -22.33
CA SER A 23 -8.11 8.28 -22.43
C SER A 23 -8.28 6.78 -22.19
N ILE A 24 -9.19 6.39 -21.30
CA ILE A 24 -9.49 4.98 -21.04
C ILE A 24 -10.55 4.52 -22.05
N THR A 25 -10.20 3.57 -22.90
CA THR A 25 -11.12 2.93 -23.86
C THR A 25 -11.16 1.42 -23.65
N TYR A 26 -12.34 0.83 -23.69
CA TYR A 26 -12.48 -0.63 -23.65
C TYR A 26 -11.88 -1.26 -24.91
N ARG A 27 -11.13 -2.35 -24.74
CA ARG A 27 -10.59 -3.16 -25.82
C ARG A 27 -11.03 -4.62 -25.65
N PRO A 28 -11.69 -5.22 -26.65
CA PRO A 28 -12.12 -6.62 -26.56
C PRO A 28 -10.90 -7.55 -26.50
N GLY A 29 -11.04 -8.67 -25.78
CA GLY A 29 -9.95 -9.59 -25.48
C GLY A 29 -9.24 -10.16 -26.73
N CYS A 30 -9.99 -10.39 -27.82
CA CYS A 30 -9.42 -10.84 -29.10
C CYS A 30 -8.38 -9.87 -29.69
N LEU A 31 -8.47 -8.58 -29.36
CA LEU A 31 -7.52 -7.56 -29.80
C LEU A 31 -6.44 -7.27 -28.74
N ALA A 32 -6.53 -7.88 -27.56
CA ALA A 32 -5.64 -7.67 -26.43
C ALA A 32 -4.59 -8.79 -26.27
N THR A 33 -4.24 -9.49 -27.35
CA THR A 33 -3.33 -10.63 -27.34
C THR A 33 -1.93 -10.28 -26.84
N LEU A 34 -1.37 -9.14 -27.27
CA LEU A 34 -0.05 -8.70 -26.81
C LEU A 34 -0.02 -8.38 -25.30
N PRO A 35 -0.89 -7.51 -24.76
CA PRO A 35 -0.90 -7.27 -23.32
C PRO A 35 -1.28 -8.52 -22.51
N ASP A 36 -2.15 -9.41 -23.02
CA ASP A 36 -2.44 -10.71 -22.37
C ASP A 36 -1.18 -11.59 -22.32
N ALA A 37 -0.42 -11.71 -23.42
CA ALA A 37 0.83 -12.47 -23.44
C ALA A 37 1.88 -11.90 -22.46
N LEU A 38 2.05 -10.58 -22.42
CA LEU A 38 2.94 -9.92 -21.46
C LEU A 38 2.48 -10.13 -20.01
N SER A 39 1.17 -10.14 -19.76
CA SER A 39 0.63 -10.37 -18.41
C SER A 39 0.85 -11.78 -17.88
N ARG A 40 1.23 -12.73 -18.74
CA ARG A 40 1.53 -14.13 -18.40
C ARG A 40 3.02 -14.43 -18.45
N TRP A 41 3.86 -13.41 -18.61
CA TRP A 41 5.30 -13.62 -18.68
C TRP A 41 5.82 -13.95 -17.28
N ASP A 42 6.31 -15.19 -17.11
CA ASP A 42 6.77 -15.75 -15.84
C ASP A 42 7.88 -14.94 -15.16
N ASP A 43 8.66 -14.15 -15.92
CA ASP A 43 9.71 -13.29 -15.37
C ASP A 43 9.18 -12.08 -14.59
N ILE A 44 7.91 -11.71 -14.76
CA ILE A 44 7.36 -10.48 -14.18
C ILE A 44 6.76 -10.72 -12.79
N TYR A 45 6.25 -11.93 -12.53
CA TYR A 45 5.56 -12.27 -11.30
C TYR A 45 6.48 -13.07 -10.37
N PRO A 46 6.45 -12.79 -9.05
CA PRO A 46 7.23 -13.55 -8.11
C PRO A 46 6.71 -14.99 -8.02
N GLU A 47 7.64 -15.93 -7.86
CA GLU A 47 7.30 -17.31 -7.56
C GLU A 47 6.84 -17.45 -6.09
N ARG A 48 6.34 -18.62 -5.72
CA ARG A 48 5.86 -18.87 -4.35
C ARG A 48 6.99 -18.62 -3.35
N GLY A 49 6.82 -17.60 -2.50
CA GLY A 49 7.77 -17.25 -1.45
C GLY A 49 8.72 -16.10 -1.81
N GLU A 50 8.64 -15.58 -3.03
CA GLU A 50 9.32 -14.34 -3.43
C GLU A 50 8.38 -13.14 -3.33
N ASP A 51 8.94 -11.98 -3.01
CA ASP A 51 8.18 -10.73 -2.96
C ASP A 51 8.16 -10.06 -4.35
N PHE A 52 7.07 -9.36 -4.68
CA PHE A 52 6.97 -8.60 -5.94
C PHE A 52 8.11 -7.57 -6.10
N ILE A 53 8.59 -7.02 -4.98
CA ILE A 53 9.68 -6.04 -4.95
C ILE A 53 10.99 -6.66 -5.41
N SER A 54 11.29 -7.90 -4.99
CA SER A 54 12.56 -8.56 -5.34
C SER A 54 12.56 -8.99 -6.80
N LYS A 55 11.43 -9.48 -7.33
CA LYS A 55 11.32 -9.93 -8.72
C LYS A 55 11.22 -8.77 -9.71
N ASN A 56 10.46 -7.72 -9.38
CA ASN A 56 10.23 -6.59 -10.27
C ASN A 56 10.32 -5.24 -9.52
N PRO A 57 11.54 -4.82 -9.15
CA PRO A 57 11.76 -3.60 -8.38
C PRO A 57 11.33 -2.33 -9.14
N MET A 58 11.38 -2.36 -10.47
CA MET A 58 11.05 -1.22 -11.32
C MET A 58 9.55 -0.89 -11.36
N ASN A 59 8.69 -1.88 -11.11
CA ASN A 59 7.24 -1.70 -11.12
C ASN A 59 6.64 -1.55 -9.71
N PHE A 60 7.46 -1.49 -8.66
CA PHE A 60 6.98 -1.28 -7.30
C PHE A 60 6.74 0.21 -7.01
N GLN A 61 5.48 0.56 -6.72
CA GLN A 61 5.11 1.90 -6.26
C GLN A 61 4.33 1.85 -4.95
N GLN A 62 4.89 2.49 -3.93
CA GLN A 62 4.24 2.73 -2.65
C GLN A 62 3.83 4.20 -2.57
N ILE A 63 2.55 4.45 -2.25
CA ILE A 63 2.02 5.82 -2.16
C ILE A 63 2.57 6.54 -0.95
N ILE A 64 2.59 5.85 0.18
CA ILE A 64 3.21 6.39 1.39
C ILE A 64 4.70 6.12 1.28
N LYS A 65 5.46 7.14 0.89
CA LYS A 65 6.92 7.05 0.85
C LYS A 65 7.43 6.84 2.27
N LYS A 66 8.45 5.99 2.44
CA LYS A 66 9.03 5.71 3.77
C LYS A 66 9.50 6.98 4.47
N ASP A 67 9.95 7.97 3.71
CA ASP A 67 10.43 9.26 4.22
C ASP A 67 9.30 10.16 4.76
N GLU A 68 8.06 9.94 4.32
CA GLU A 68 6.88 10.68 4.75
C GLU A 68 6.15 9.99 5.91
N VAL A 69 6.50 8.73 6.20
CA VAL A 69 6.04 8.06 7.41
C VAL A 69 6.80 8.67 8.59
N GLN A 70 6.22 9.69 9.21
CA GLN A 70 6.60 10.02 10.58
C GLN A 70 6.29 8.78 11.42
N PRO A 71 7.28 8.10 12.00
CA PRO A 71 7.01 7.01 12.91
C PRO A 71 6.10 7.57 14.01
N SER A 72 4.82 7.18 13.99
CA SER A 72 3.86 7.60 15.01
C SER A 72 4.51 7.30 16.35
N LYS A 73 4.84 8.33 17.14
CA LYS A 73 5.62 8.27 18.40
C LYS A 73 5.50 6.89 19.04
N TYR A 74 6.40 5.96 18.71
CA TYR A 74 6.34 4.64 19.29
C TYR A 74 6.72 4.85 20.75
N PHE A 75 5.80 4.57 21.66
CA PHE A 75 6.16 4.57 23.07
C PHE A 75 6.98 3.30 23.30
N ALA A 76 8.29 3.45 23.38
CA ALA A 76 9.15 2.39 23.89
C ALA A 76 8.71 2.10 25.34
N VAL A 77 8.10 0.94 25.55
CA VAL A 77 7.82 0.41 26.89
C VAL A 77 8.91 -0.61 27.16
N LYS A 78 9.75 -0.32 28.15
CA LYS A 78 10.71 -1.30 28.65
C LYS A 78 9.92 -2.32 29.47
N VAL A 79 9.99 -3.59 29.09
CA VAL A 79 9.22 -4.67 29.71
C VAL A 79 10.20 -5.63 30.36
N GLU A 80 10.17 -5.70 31.70
CA GLU A 80 10.91 -6.69 32.47
C GLU A 80 10.01 -7.92 32.76
N SER A 81 8.71 -7.68 32.93
CA SER A 81 7.66 -8.70 33.03
C SER A 81 6.38 -8.26 32.29
N PHE A 82 5.61 -9.25 31.79
CA PHE A 82 4.36 -9.03 31.05
C PHE A 82 3.26 -8.32 31.88
N SER A 83 3.30 -8.47 33.21
CA SER A 83 2.45 -7.72 34.15
C SER A 83 2.67 -6.21 34.04
N ASP A 84 3.93 -5.81 33.98
CA ASP A 84 4.35 -4.42 34.03
C ASP A 84 3.97 -3.69 32.73
N LEU A 85 3.87 -4.43 31.63
CA LEU A 85 3.37 -3.94 30.36
C LEU A 85 1.89 -3.52 30.47
N ILE A 86 1.03 -4.37 31.04
CA ILE A 86 -0.41 -4.08 31.16
C ILE A 86 -0.64 -2.85 32.04
N ASP A 87 0.05 -2.77 33.18
CA ASP A 87 -0.06 -1.63 34.10
C ASP A 87 0.47 -0.33 33.47
N SER A 88 1.57 -0.39 32.74
CA SER A 88 2.16 0.77 32.04
C SER A 88 1.24 1.28 30.91
N ILE A 89 0.60 0.37 30.17
CA ILE A 89 -0.36 0.69 29.11
C ILE A 89 -1.60 1.36 29.71
N GLN A 90 -2.18 0.79 30.76
CA GLN A 90 -3.37 1.34 31.42
C GLN A 90 -3.09 2.73 32.00
N LYS A 91 -1.95 2.93 32.66
CA LYS A 91 -1.57 4.22 33.27
C LYS A 91 -1.29 5.33 32.25
N LYS A 92 -0.83 4.98 31.04
CA LYS A 92 -0.60 5.95 29.95
C LYS A 92 -1.86 6.26 29.15
N LEU A 93 -2.74 5.28 28.94
CA LEU A 93 -3.98 5.47 28.19
C LEU A 93 -5.05 6.18 29.03
N TRP A 94 -5.04 6.01 30.35
CA TRP A 94 -6.05 6.54 31.26
C TRP A 94 -5.58 7.73 32.10
N LYS A 95 -4.75 8.61 31.53
CA LYS A 95 -4.64 9.96 32.10
C LYS A 95 -5.91 10.72 31.76
N ASP A 96 -6.84 10.72 32.71
CA ASP A 96 -8.04 11.54 32.65
C ASP A 96 -7.67 13.00 32.32
N PRO A 97 -8.38 13.66 31.39
CA PRO A 97 -8.19 15.08 31.13
C PRO A 97 -8.55 15.88 32.39
N GLN A 98 -7.60 16.67 32.91
CA GLN A 98 -7.93 17.80 33.77
C GLN A 98 -8.58 18.92 32.96
#